data_AF-A0A537A522-F1
#
_entry.id   AF-A0A537A522-F1
#
_cell.length_a   1.000
_cell.length_b   1.000
_cell.length_c   1.000
_cell.angle_alpha   90.00
_cell.angle_beta   90.00
_cell.angle_gamma   90.00
#
_symmetry.space_group_name_H-M   'P 1'
#
loop_
_entity.id
_entity.type
_entity.pdbx_description
1 polymer ?
#
loop_
_entity_poly.entity_id
_entity_poly.type
_entity_poly.pdbx_seq_one_letter_code
_entity_poly.pdbx_strand_id
1 'polypeptide(L)'
;MPHRSVRDVIANQNPFTAPGKTTIAAATRLMKKHNVGALMVVEHGHLAGIFTERDAVFRVLAESRDPKKTHVADVMTTKPKTIGPDKAVGHALLMMYEGGFRHVPVVEHGKPLGMISARDALGPELQEFEGELLQREHIGEVMR
;
A
#
# COMPACT_ATOMS: atom_id res chain seq x y z
N MET A 1 4.81 -19.06 -2.68
CA MET A 1 3.81 -18.07 -2.23
C MET A 1 4.22 -17.34 -0.94
N PRO A 2 4.45 -17.97 0.24
CA PRO A 2 4.89 -17.25 1.44
C PRO A 2 6.39 -16.92 1.47
N HIS A 3 7.22 -17.69 0.76
CA HIS A 3 8.69 -17.68 0.89
C HIS A 3 9.43 -16.60 0.07
N ARG A 4 8.73 -15.90 -0.84
CA ARG A 4 9.34 -14.76 -1.56
C ARG A 4 9.82 -13.74 -0.54
N SER A 5 11.00 -13.16 -0.74
CA SER A 5 11.44 -12.08 0.13
C SER A 5 10.60 -10.84 -0.13
N VAL A 6 10.32 -10.06 0.91
CA VAL A 6 9.68 -8.74 0.76
C VAL A 6 10.53 -7.85 -0.14
N ARG A 7 11.86 -7.93 -0.02
CA ARG A 7 12.84 -7.20 -0.84
C ARG A 7 12.58 -7.37 -2.34
N ASP A 8 12.33 -8.60 -2.80
CA ASP A 8 12.07 -8.88 -4.22
C ASP A 8 10.78 -8.22 -4.70
N VAL A 9 9.74 -8.23 -3.86
CA VAL A 9 8.43 -7.63 -4.19
C VAL A 9 8.55 -6.11 -4.32
N ILE A 10 9.35 -5.47 -3.46
CA ILE A 10 9.51 -4.01 -3.46
C ILE A 10 10.67 -3.51 -4.33
N ALA A 11 11.43 -4.39 -4.99
CA ALA A 11 12.66 -4.04 -5.69
C ALA A 11 12.49 -2.93 -6.74
N ASN A 12 11.33 -2.88 -7.39
CA ASN A 12 10.99 -1.89 -8.40
C ASN A 12 10.04 -0.78 -7.89
N GLN A 13 9.78 -0.74 -6.58
CA GLN A 13 8.97 0.32 -6.00
C GLN A 13 9.83 1.53 -5.69
N ASN A 14 9.33 2.71 -6.05
CA ASN A 14 9.76 3.95 -5.41
C ASN A 14 8.89 4.17 -4.17
N PRO A 15 9.46 4.26 -2.96
CA PRO A 15 8.70 4.45 -1.73
C PRO A 15 7.77 5.65 -1.86
N PHE A 16 6.46 5.39 -1.81
CA PHE A 16 5.48 6.46 -1.93
C PHE A 16 5.25 7.11 -0.56
N THR A 17 5.83 8.29 -0.39
CA THR A 17 5.87 8.99 0.90
C THR A 17 5.38 10.42 0.80
N ALA A 18 4.84 10.95 1.90
CA ALA A 18 4.55 12.37 2.05
C ALA A 18 4.85 12.86 3.48
N PRO A 19 5.11 14.16 3.70
CA PRO A 19 5.19 14.71 5.05
C PRO A 19 3.81 14.78 5.69
N GLY A 20 3.75 14.75 7.03
CA GLY A 20 2.51 14.78 7.80
C GLY A 20 1.69 16.05 7.59
N LYS A 21 2.34 17.18 7.26
CA LYS A 21 1.69 18.45 6.89
C LYS A 21 0.99 18.43 5.53
N THR A 22 1.07 17.35 4.77
CA THR A 22 0.32 17.21 3.50
C THR A 22 -1.16 17.24 3.81
N THR A 23 -1.95 18.00 3.04
CA THR A 23 -3.41 18.02 3.23
C THR A 23 -4.05 16.75 2.68
N ILE A 24 -5.20 16.34 3.21
CA ILE A 24 -5.91 15.14 2.71
C ILE A 24 -6.24 15.25 1.22
N ALA A 25 -6.63 16.44 0.76
CA ALA A 25 -6.89 16.68 -0.66
C ALA A 25 -5.63 16.46 -1.54
N ALA A 26 -4.45 16.86 -1.06
CA ALA A 26 -3.20 16.62 -1.78
C ALA A 26 -2.79 15.14 -1.71
N ALA A 27 -2.90 14.51 -0.53
CA ALA A 27 -2.59 13.10 -0.32
C ALA A 27 -3.46 12.17 -1.18
N THR A 28 -4.76 12.40 -1.23
CA THR A 28 -5.68 11.59 -2.05
C THR A 28 -5.49 11.80 -3.56
N ARG A 29 -5.14 13.01 -4.00
CA ARG A 29 -4.72 13.25 -5.41
C ARG A 29 -3.44 12.50 -5.75
N LEU A 30 -2.48 12.49 -4.83
CA LEU A 30 -1.24 11.73 -4.94
C LEU A 30 -1.54 10.23 -5.04
N MET A 31 -2.35 9.68 -4.13
CA MET A 31 -2.79 8.29 -4.17
C MET A 31 -3.48 7.93 -5.49
N LYS A 32 -4.40 8.78 -5.99
CA LYS A 32 -5.05 8.60 -7.30
C LYS A 32 -4.04 8.59 -8.45
N LYS A 33 -3.14 9.58 -8.48
CA LYS A 33 -2.13 9.73 -9.55
C LYS A 33 -1.23 8.49 -9.66
N HIS A 34 -0.87 7.91 -8.51
CA HIS A 34 0.03 6.76 -8.45
C HIS A 34 -0.72 5.41 -8.39
N ASN A 35 -2.05 5.42 -8.44
CA ASN A 35 -2.90 4.23 -8.34
C ASN A 35 -2.59 3.35 -7.11
N VAL A 36 -2.43 4.00 -5.94
CA VAL A 36 -2.10 3.32 -4.67
C VAL A 36 -3.17 3.57 -3.61
N GLY A 37 -3.44 2.55 -2.79
CA GLY A 37 -4.44 2.60 -1.71
C GLY A 37 -3.90 3.09 -0.35
N ALA A 38 -2.60 3.39 -0.26
CA ALA A 38 -1.97 3.84 0.97
C ALA A 38 -0.73 4.70 0.71
N LEU A 39 -0.37 5.49 1.72
CA LEU A 39 0.70 6.48 1.72
C LEU A 39 1.50 6.36 3.01
N MET A 40 2.83 6.23 2.90
CA MET A 40 3.71 6.32 4.07
C MET A 40 3.91 7.79 4.46
N VAL A 41 3.82 8.07 5.74
CA VAL A 41 4.06 9.41 6.27
C VAL A 41 5.44 9.44 6.88
N VAL A 42 6.28 10.37 6.41
CA VAL A 42 7.70 10.42 6.76
C VAL A 42 8.04 11.77 7.36
N GLU A 43 8.71 11.74 8.51
CA GLU A 43 9.23 12.91 9.20
C GLU A 43 10.72 12.71 9.48
N HIS A 44 11.55 13.69 9.14
CA HIS A 44 13.01 13.62 9.34
C HIS A 44 13.65 12.34 8.77
N GLY A 45 13.15 11.84 7.64
CA GLY A 45 13.63 10.61 6.98
C GLY A 45 13.19 9.30 7.62
N HIS A 46 12.34 9.34 8.65
CA HIS A 46 11.84 8.16 9.36
C HIS A 46 10.34 8.00 9.18
N LEU A 47 9.87 6.74 9.21
CA LEU A 47 8.44 6.46 9.15
C LEU A 47 7.73 6.98 10.41
N ALA A 48 6.83 7.94 10.23
CA ALA A 48 5.99 8.51 11.29
C ALA A 48 4.60 7.85 11.35
N GLY A 49 4.06 7.46 10.19
CA GLY A 49 2.72 6.90 10.11
C GLY A 49 2.36 6.32 8.75
N ILE A 50 1.12 5.85 8.64
CA ILE A 50 0.50 5.42 7.38
C ILE A 50 -0.90 6.02 7.27
N PHE A 51 -1.25 6.47 6.06
CA PHE A 51 -2.59 6.93 5.71
C PHE A 51 -3.13 6.08 4.55
N THR A 52 -4.38 5.66 4.65
CA THR A 52 -5.01 4.73 3.70
C THR A 52 -6.36 5.24 3.22
N GLU A 53 -6.93 4.61 2.19
CA GLU A 53 -8.30 4.88 1.74
C GLU A 53 -9.32 4.75 2.88
N ARG A 54 -9.11 3.78 3.80
CA ARG A 54 -9.97 3.61 4.97
C ARG A 54 -9.93 4.84 5.87
N ASP A 55 -8.75 5.42 6.08
CA ASP A 55 -8.62 6.63 6.89
C ASP A 55 -9.31 7.82 6.22
N ALA A 56 -9.19 7.95 4.89
CA ALA A 56 -9.92 8.97 4.13
C ALA A 56 -11.44 8.86 4.32
N VAL A 57 -11.99 7.64 4.24
CA VAL A 57 -13.43 7.41 4.42
C VAL A 57 -13.87 7.65 5.86
N PHE A 58 -13.25 6.97 6.83
CA PHE A 58 -13.76 6.91 8.19
C PHE A 58 -13.31 8.06 9.08
N ARG A 59 -12.13 8.65 8.83
CA ARG A 59 -11.58 9.70 9.71
C ARG A 59 -11.71 11.10 9.12
N VAL A 60 -12.03 11.21 7.83
CA VAL A 60 -12.21 12.50 7.14
C VAL A 60 -13.65 12.67 6.66
N LEU A 61 -14.13 11.80 5.76
CA LEU A 61 -15.46 11.97 5.17
C LEU A 61 -16.58 11.73 6.19
N ALA A 62 -16.54 10.62 6.92
CA ALA A 62 -17.56 10.30 7.92
C ALA A 62 -17.60 11.34 9.06
N GLU A 63 -16.45 11.93 9.39
CA GLU A 63 -16.29 12.96 10.42
C GLU A 63 -16.52 14.39 9.90
N SER A 64 -16.94 14.56 8.63
CA SER A 64 -17.19 15.86 7.99
C SER A 64 -16.00 16.84 8.07
N ARG A 65 -14.77 16.33 8.08
CA ARG A 65 -13.57 17.17 8.09
C ARG A 65 -13.29 17.75 6.71
N ASP A 66 -12.88 19.02 6.64
CA ASP A 66 -12.49 19.66 5.37
C ASP A 66 -11.14 19.08 4.87
N PRO A 67 -11.11 18.37 3.72
CA PRO A 67 -9.88 17.75 3.21
C PRO A 67 -8.83 18.77 2.77
N LYS A 68 -9.18 20.03 2.54
CA LYS A 68 -8.25 21.10 2.18
C LYS A 68 -7.55 21.72 3.39
N LYS A 69 -8.12 21.56 4.59
CA LYS A 69 -7.59 22.11 5.85
C LYS A 69 -7.04 21.05 6.80
N THR A 70 -7.50 19.81 6.66
CA THR A 70 -7.03 18.69 7.49
C THR A 70 -5.70 18.16 6.96
N HIS A 71 -4.74 17.93 7.85
CA HIS A 71 -3.45 17.35 7.50
C HIS A 71 -3.45 15.83 7.69
N VAL A 72 -2.59 15.14 6.95
CA VAL A 72 -2.44 13.69 7.06
C VAL A 72 -2.03 13.28 8.47
N ALA A 73 -1.16 14.07 9.13
CA ALA A 73 -0.74 13.81 10.52
C ALA A 73 -1.91 13.74 11.51
N ASP A 74 -3.02 14.43 11.24
CA ASP A 74 -4.18 14.51 12.14
C ASP A 74 -5.05 13.24 12.10
N VAL A 75 -4.94 12.45 11.03
CA VAL A 75 -5.84 11.31 10.76
C VAL A 75 -5.11 10.03 10.37
N MET A 76 -3.78 10.05 10.24
CA MET A 76 -2.98 8.85 9.97
C MET A 76 -2.98 7.88 11.15
N THR A 77 -2.63 6.63 10.88
CA THR A 77 -2.24 5.70 11.95
C THR A 77 -0.77 5.93 12.27
N THR A 78 -0.48 6.38 13.49
CA THR A 78 0.89 6.58 13.99
C THR A 78 1.52 5.24 14.35
N LYS A 79 2.86 5.13 14.23
CA LYS A 79 3.63 3.91 14.58
C LYS A 79 3.00 2.61 14.03
N PRO A 80 2.74 2.51 12.71
CA PRO A 80 2.12 1.33 12.13
C PRO A 80 2.99 0.08 12.34
N LYS A 81 2.37 -1.10 12.29
CA LYS A 81 3.12 -2.34 12.18
C LYS A 81 3.96 -2.32 10.89
N THR A 82 5.22 -2.70 10.97
CA THR A 82 6.17 -2.70 9.85
C THR A 82 6.78 -4.07 9.65
N ILE A 83 7.38 -4.29 8.49
CA ILE A 83 8.12 -5.52 8.17
C ILE A 83 9.51 -5.19 7.62
N GLY A 84 10.48 -6.04 7.95
CA GLY A 84 11.84 -5.94 7.37
C GLY A 84 11.89 -6.52 5.95
N PRO A 85 12.81 -6.02 5.09
CA PRO A 85 12.91 -6.45 3.69
C PRO A 85 13.28 -7.93 3.52
N ASP A 86 14.00 -8.53 4.48
CA ASP A 86 14.46 -9.92 4.38
C ASP A 86 13.43 -10.93 4.89
N LYS A 87 12.26 -10.45 5.36
CA LYS A 87 11.18 -11.34 5.77
C LYS A 87 10.46 -11.89 4.55
N ALA A 88 9.88 -13.06 4.73
CA ALA A 88 9.03 -13.69 3.75
C ALA A 88 7.68 -12.94 3.64
N VAL A 89 7.14 -12.80 2.43
CA VAL A 89 5.84 -12.16 2.13
C VAL A 89 4.70 -12.76 2.95
N GLY A 90 4.77 -14.07 3.27
CA GLY A 90 3.79 -14.74 4.12
C GLY A 90 3.61 -14.10 5.49
N HIS A 91 4.67 -13.52 6.08
CA HIS A 91 4.55 -12.78 7.33
C HIS A 91 3.72 -11.50 7.16
N ALA A 92 3.87 -10.79 6.05
CA ALA A 92 3.06 -9.61 5.77
C ALA A 92 1.58 -9.98 5.61
N LEU A 93 1.28 -11.09 4.92
CA LEU A 93 -0.08 -11.62 4.79
C LEU A 93 -0.69 -11.97 6.15
N LEU A 94 0.07 -12.63 7.02
CA LEU A 94 -0.40 -12.94 8.38
C LEU A 94 -0.68 -11.67 9.18
N MET A 95 0.21 -10.68 9.13
CA MET A 95 0.01 -9.38 9.78
C MET A 95 -1.25 -8.68 9.29
N MET A 96 -1.52 -8.71 7.98
CA MET A 96 -2.72 -8.15 7.35
C MET A 96 -3.99 -8.85 7.84
N TYR A 97 -3.97 -10.18 7.87
CA TYR A 97 -5.10 -10.99 8.35
C TYR A 97 -5.42 -10.71 9.82
N GLU A 98 -4.42 -10.82 10.71
CA GLU A 98 -4.59 -10.59 12.15
C GLU A 98 -4.94 -9.14 12.50
N GLY A 99 -4.37 -8.19 11.75
CA GLY A 99 -4.53 -6.76 12.00
C GLY A 99 -5.71 -6.11 11.28
N GLY A 100 -6.39 -6.83 10.37
CA GLY A 100 -7.52 -6.30 9.60
C GLY A 100 -7.15 -5.15 8.66
N PHE A 101 -5.90 -5.06 8.21
CA PHE A 101 -5.41 -4.05 7.26
C PHE A 101 -4.80 -4.71 6.02
N ARG A 102 -4.57 -3.93 4.95
CA ARG A 102 -4.14 -4.46 3.64
C ARG A 102 -2.80 -3.95 3.15
N HIS A 103 -2.12 -3.12 3.95
CA HIS A 103 -0.87 -2.47 3.58
C HIS A 103 0.09 -2.53 4.77
N VAL A 104 1.33 -2.92 4.54
CA VAL A 104 2.39 -3.00 5.54
C VAL A 104 3.60 -2.21 5.01
N PRO A 105 4.03 -1.13 5.69
CA PRO A 105 5.27 -0.46 5.37
C PRO A 105 6.47 -1.39 5.55
N VAL A 106 7.37 -1.38 4.56
CA VAL A 106 8.67 -2.06 4.63
C VAL A 106 9.70 -1.08 5.14
N VAL A 107 10.35 -1.41 6.26
CA VAL A 107 11.26 -0.50 6.96
C VAL A 107 12.54 -1.23 7.32
N GLU A 108 13.68 -0.54 7.15
CA GLU A 108 14.99 -1.00 7.60
C GLU A 108 15.69 0.16 8.31
N HIS A 109 16.18 -0.06 9.53
CA HIS A 109 16.81 0.99 10.35
C HIS A 109 15.95 2.27 10.51
N GLY A 110 14.62 2.11 10.58
CA GLY A 110 13.67 3.23 10.68
C GLY A 110 13.37 3.97 9.37
N LYS A 111 14.07 3.65 8.28
CA LYS A 111 13.86 4.24 6.96
C LYS A 111 12.84 3.43 6.14
N PRO A 112 11.85 4.08 5.52
CA PRO A 112 10.91 3.41 4.64
C PRO A 112 11.59 2.98 3.34
N LEU A 113 11.53 1.70 3.02
CA LEU A 113 12.06 1.12 1.78
C LEU A 113 10.98 0.82 0.74
N GLY A 114 9.71 0.72 1.15
CA GLY A 114 8.62 0.40 0.24
C GLY A 114 7.35 0.03 1.00
N MET A 115 6.37 -0.51 0.29
CA MET A 115 5.12 -0.97 0.87
C MET A 115 4.72 -2.30 0.25
N ILE A 116 4.30 -3.24 1.09
CA ILE A 116 3.65 -4.44 0.60
C ILE A 116 2.15 -4.35 0.85
N SER A 117 1.37 -4.50 -0.20
CA SER A 117 -0.09 -4.59 -0.16
C SER A 117 -0.57 -6.02 -0.30
N ALA A 118 -1.82 -6.27 0.07
CA ALA A 118 -2.47 -7.55 -0.21
C ALA A 118 -2.48 -7.87 -1.72
N ARG A 119 -2.51 -6.86 -2.60
CA ARG A 119 -2.42 -7.03 -4.05
C ARG A 119 -1.04 -7.53 -4.47
N ASP A 120 0.03 -6.95 -3.94
CA ASP A 120 1.40 -7.36 -4.26
C ASP A 120 1.68 -8.82 -3.83
N ALA A 121 1.07 -9.20 -2.70
CA ALA A 121 1.20 -10.55 -2.17
C ALA A 121 0.54 -11.63 -3.06
N LEU A 122 -0.51 -11.27 -3.82
CA LEU A 122 -1.22 -12.11 -4.79
C LEU A 122 -0.65 -12.03 -6.22
N GLY A 123 0.42 -11.26 -6.43
CA GLY A 123 0.91 -10.88 -7.76
C GLY A 123 1.08 -12.04 -8.77
N PRO A 124 1.85 -13.10 -8.46
CA PRO A 124 2.09 -14.20 -9.39
C PRO A 124 0.80 -14.93 -9.80
N GLU A 125 -0.09 -15.17 -8.84
CA GLU A 125 -1.33 -15.91 -9.07
C GLU A 125 -2.33 -15.06 -9.88
N LEU A 126 -2.35 -13.75 -9.66
CA LEU A 126 -3.14 -12.83 -10.47
C LEU A 126 -2.60 -12.73 -11.90
N GLN A 127 -1.27 -12.72 -12.08
CA GLN A 127 -0.66 -12.71 -13.41
C GLN A 127 -0.92 -14.00 -14.19
N GLU A 128 -0.83 -15.15 -13.52
CA GLU A 128 -1.21 -16.46 -14.11
C GLU A 128 -2.68 -16.44 -14.53
N PHE A 129 -3.57 -15.99 -13.64
CA PHE A 129 -5.01 -15.90 -13.93
C PHE A 129 -5.33 -14.92 -15.07
N GLU A 130 -4.69 -13.75 -15.12
CA GLU A 130 -4.82 -12.78 -16.22
C GLU A 130 -4.33 -13.38 -17.55
N GLY A 131 -3.21 -14.11 -17.54
CA GLY A 131 -2.70 -14.83 -18.70
C GLY A 131 -3.69 -15.88 -19.23
N GLU A 132 -4.30 -16.66 -18.34
CA GLU A 132 -5.34 -17.64 -18.71
C GLU A 132 -6.58 -16.97 -19.34
N LEU A 133 -7.02 -15.83 -18.79
CA LEU A 133 -8.18 -15.10 -19.31
C LEU A 133 -7.92 -14.56 -20.73
N LEU A 134 -6.76 -13.94 -20.95
CA LEU A 134 -6.36 -13.42 -22.27
C LEU A 134 -6.27 -14.54 -23.31
N GLN A 135 -5.74 -15.71 -22.92
CA GLN A 135 -5.64 -16.86 -23.82
C GLN A 135 -7.03 -17.39 -24.23
N ARG A 136 -8.01 -17.38 -23.31
CA ARG A 136 -9.40 -17.78 -23.61
C ARG A 136 -10.11 -16.80 -24.55
N GLU A 137 -9.88 -15.50 -24.38
CA GLU A 137 -10.42 -14.48 -25.29
C GLU A 137 -9.85 -14.63 -26.70
N HIS A 138 -8.53 -14.85 -26.81
CA HIS A 138 -7.86 -15.04 -28.11
C HIS A 138 -8.32 -16.32 -28.83
N ILE A 139 -8.55 -17.42 -28.10
CA ILE A 139 -9.13 -18.65 -28.68
C ILE A 139 -10.56 -18.40 -29.18
N GLY A 140 -11.35 -17.60 -28.46
CA GLY A 140 -12.72 -17.25 -28.85
C GLY A 140 -12.79 -16.38 -30.12
N GLU A 141 -11.79 -15.54 -30.38
CA GLU A 141 -11.68 -14.75 -31.62
C GLU A 141 -11.22 -15.58 -32.82
N VAL A 142 -10.30 -16.52 -32.62
CA VAL A 142 -9.78 -17.40 -33.68
C VAL A 142 -10.79 -18.47 -34.11
N MET A 143 -11.74 -18.84 -33.25
CA MET A 143 -12.81 -19.81 -33.55
C MET A 143 -14.09 -19.18 -34.11
N ARG A 144 -14.08 -17.90 -34.52
CA ARG A 144 -15.18 -17.24 -35.24
C ARG A 144 -14.89 -17.04 -36.72
#